data_AF-A0A7S2STM0-F1
#
_entry.id   AF-A0A7S2STM0-F1
#
_cell.length_a   1.000
_cell.length_b   1.000
_cell.length_c   1.000
_cell.angle_alpha   90.00
_cell.angle_beta   90.00
_cell.angle_gamma   90.00
#
_symmetry.space_group_name_H-M   'P 1'
#
loop_
_entity.id
_entity.type
_entity.pdbx_description
1 polymer ?
#
loop_
_entity_poly.entity_id
_entity_poly.type
_entity_poly.pdbx_seq_one_letter_code
_entity_poly.pdbx_strand_id
1 'polypeptide(L)'
;WAQHVMRAVQKCVYDTEGTVNKFLVDDKGVLLLCLWGIPPLSHYDDASRAMEAAIAINQQLTDLPRRFNSIDTEIVVRVGIATGKVYTGVIGAPTRHEFS
;
A
#
# COMPACT_ATOMS: atom_id res chain seq x y z
N TRP A 1 -6.18 -13.53 -7.36
CA TRP A 1 -5.12 -13.27 -6.37
C TRP A 1 -4.89 -11.77 -6.18
N ALA A 2 -4.73 -10.96 -7.24
CA ALA A 2 -4.50 -9.50 -7.14
C ALA A 2 -5.54 -8.74 -6.31
N GLN A 3 -6.84 -9.04 -6.49
CA GLN A 3 -7.92 -8.45 -5.69
C GLN A 3 -7.78 -8.75 -4.18
N HIS A 4 -7.30 -9.94 -3.82
CA HIS A 4 -7.10 -10.32 -2.41
C HIS A 4 -5.89 -9.60 -1.82
N VAL A 5 -4.81 -9.47 -2.59
CA VAL A 5 -3.65 -8.66 -2.21
C VAL A 5 -4.08 -7.21 -1.98
N MET A 6 -4.82 -6.63 -2.93
CA MET A 6 -5.31 -5.25 -2.84
C MET A 6 -6.18 -5.06 -1.59
N ARG A 7 -7.14 -5.95 -1.32
CA ARG A 7 -7.99 -5.85 -0.12
C ARG A 7 -7.21 -5.97 1.18
N ALA A 8 -6.23 -6.88 1.25
CA ALA A 8 -5.40 -7.05 2.44
C ALA A 8 -4.55 -5.79 2.70
N VAL A 9 -3.94 -5.23 1.65
CA VAL A 9 -3.13 -4.00 1.75
C VAL A 9 -4.00 -2.80 2.10
N GLN A 10 -5.13 -2.60 1.41
CA GLN A 10 -6.08 -1.54 1.73
C GLN A 10 -6.51 -1.59 3.19
N LYS A 11 -6.84 -2.77 3.71
CA LYS A 11 -7.18 -2.92 5.13
C LYS A 11 -6.06 -2.43 6.03
N CYS A 12 -4.84 -2.95 5.88
CA CYS A 12 -3.71 -2.56 6.72
C CYS A 12 -3.38 -1.06 6.61
N VAL A 13 -3.45 -0.49 5.41
CA VAL A 13 -3.12 0.92 5.16
C VAL A 13 -4.19 1.83 5.75
N TYR A 14 -5.47 1.52 5.55
CA TYR A 14 -6.56 2.35 6.04
C TYR A 14 -6.77 2.22 7.55
N ASP A 15 -6.49 1.05 8.15
CA ASP A 15 -6.53 0.86 9.61
C ASP A 15 -5.50 1.76 10.34
N THR A 16 -4.44 2.20 9.66
CA THR A 16 -3.45 3.16 10.20
C THR A 16 -3.58 4.56 9.59
N GLU A 17 -4.73 4.86 8.97
CA GLU A 17 -5.08 6.15 8.35
C GLU A 17 -4.14 6.58 7.20
N GLY A 18 -3.48 5.62 6.56
CA GLY A 18 -2.76 5.84 5.30
C GLY A 18 -3.68 5.84 4.09
N THR A 19 -3.11 6.11 2.91
CA THR A 19 -3.82 6.07 1.62
C THR A 19 -3.03 5.28 0.59
N VAL A 20 -3.72 4.42 -0.17
CA VAL A 20 -3.14 3.77 -1.36
C VAL A 20 -3.23 4.74 -2.54
N ASN A 21 -2.09 5.12 -3.11
CA ASN A 21 -1.99 6.08 -4.21
C ASN A 21 -1.87 5.39 -5.58
N LYS A 22 -1.00 4.38 -5.72
CA LYS A 22 -0.85 3.62 -6.97
C LYS A 22 -0.94 2.12 -6.71
N PHE A 23 -1.58 1.42 -7.64
CA PHE A 23 -1.57 -0.03 -7.75
C PHE A 23 -1.15 -0.37 -9.19
N LEU A 24 0.10 -0.77 -9.36
CA LEU A 24 0.68 -1.09 -10.66
C LEU A 24 0.91 -2.60 -10.74
N VAL A 25 0.55 -3.18 -11.87
CA VAL A 25 0.78 -4.59 -12.18
C VAL A 25 1.60 -4.65 -13.46
N ASP A 26 2.76 -5.27 -13.38
CA ASP A 26 3.65 -5.51 -14.51
C ASP A 26 4.13 -6.97 -14.54
N ASP A 27 5.10 -7.28 -15.40
CA ASP A 27 5.70 -8.60 -15.56
C ASP A 27 6.58 -9.03 -14.37
N LYS A 28 6.99 -8.08 -13.51
CA LYS A 28 7.80 -8.31 -12.30
C LYS A 28 6.94 -8.50 -11.05
N GLY A 29 5.68 -8.09 -11.09
CA GLY A 29 4.71 -8.35 -10.04
C GLY A 29 3.79 -7.16 -9.79
N VAL A 30 3.47 -6.94 -8.51
CA VAL A 30 2.58 -5.87 -8.07
C VAL A 30 3.36 -4.84 -7.27
N LEU A 31 3.26 -3.57 -7.66
CA LEU A 31 3.77 -2.44 -6.91
C LEU A 31 2.61 -1.63 -6.33
N LEU A 32 2.68 -1.40 -5.01
CA LEU A 32 1.74 -0.59 -4.25
C LEU A 32 2.48 0.63 -3.69
N LEU A 33 2.02 1.83 -4.06
CA LEU A 33 2.48 3.06 -3.43
C LEU A 33 1.45 3.50 -2.40
N CYS A 34 1.88 3.58 -1.13
CA CYS A 34 1.05 3.99 -0.01
C CYS A 34 1.67 5.20 0.68
N LEU A 35 0.83 6.09 1.20
CA LEU A 35 1.23 7.40 1.72
C LEU A 35 0.59 7.63 3.09
N TRP A 36 1.34 8.26 3.98
CA TRP A 36 0.90 8.76 5.29
C TRP A 36 1.31 10.23 5.40
N GLY A 37 0.57 11.03 6.18
CA GLY A 37 0.85 12.45 6.34
C GLY A 37 0.28 13.37 5.27
N ILE A 38 -0.68 12.90 4.47
CA ILE A 38 -1.36 13.73 3.48
C ILE A 38 -2.62 14.33 4.11
N PRO A 39 -2.87 15.65 3.99
CA PRO A 39 -4.12 16.25 4.43
C PRO A 39 -5.36 15.56 3.82
N PRO A 40 -6.40 15.27 4.61
CA PRO A 40 -6.61 15.67 6.01
C PRO A 40 -6.04 14.69 7.06
N LEU A 41 -5.46 13.56 6.67
CA LEU A 41 -5.01 12.48 7.56
C LEU A 41 -3.53 12.64 7.94
N SER A 42 -3.13 13.83 8.37
CA SER A 42 -1.75 14.08 8.81
C SER A 42 -1.62 14.02 10.32
N HIS A 43 -0.61 13.28 10.79
CA HIS A 43 -0.32 13.04 12.19
C HIS A 43 1.17 13.23 12.51
N TYR A 44 1.49 13.42 13.78
CA TYR A 44 2.89 13.49 14.21
C TYR A 44 3.61 12.13 14.16
N ASP A 45 2.84 11.04 14.22
CA ASP A 45 3.32 9.65 14.30
C ASP A 45 3.16 8.87 12.98
N ASP A 46 2.96 9.56 11.85
CA ASP A 46 2.75 8.92 10.53
C ASP A 46 3.87 7.94 10.13
N ALA A 47 5.12 8.21 10.53
CA ALA A 47 6.23 7.29 10.30
C ALA A 47 6.06 5.95 11.03
N SER A 48 5.58 5.98 12.27
CA SER A 48 5.29 4.78 13.06
C SER A 48 4.09 4.03 12.49
N ARG A 49 3.03 4.75 12.11
CA ARG A 49 1.82 4.20 11.47
C ARG A 49 2.12 3.50 10.14
N ALA A 50 3.01 4.07 9.33
CA ALA A 50 3.49 3.45 8.10
C ALA A 50 4.27 2.16 8.37
N MET A 51 5.10 2.14 9.42
CA MET A 51 5.83 0.94 9.85
C MET A 51 4.88 -0.15 10.35
N GLU A 52 3.88 0.20 11.16
CA GLU A 52 2.86 -0.73 11.64
C GLU A 52 2.08 -1.38 10.48
N ALA A 53 1.65 -0.56 9.51
CA ALA A 53 1.01 -1.07 8.30
C ALA A 53 1.93 -1.99 7.50
N ALA A 54 3.21 -1.65 7.34
CA ALA A 54 4.17 -2.48 6.62
C ALA A 54 4.33 -3.87 7.24
N ILE A 55 4.42 -3.95 8.57
CA ILE A 55 4.49 -5.21 9.32
C ILE A 55 3.20 -6.01 9.11
N ALA A 56 2.03 -5.38 9.27
CA ALA A 56 0.73 -6.03 9.09
C ALA A 56 0.52 -6.53 7.65
N ILE A 57 0.94 -5.77 6.64
CA ILE A 57 0.91 -6.17 5.22
C ILE A 57 1.76 -7.43 5.02
N ASN A 58 3.00 -7.43 5.52
CA ASN A 58 3.90 -8.56 5.36
C ASN A 58 3.31 -9.84 5.96
N GLN A 59 2.75 -9.75 7.18
CA GLN A 59 2.08 -10.88 7.83
C GLN A 59 0.86 -11.36 7.04
N GLN A 60 -0.07 -10.46 6.69
CA GLN A 60 -1.31 -10.84 6.00
C GLN A 60 -1.07 -11.45 4.62
N LEU A 61 -0.10 -10.94 3.87
CA LEU A 61 0.20 -11.43 2.52
C LEU A 61 1.01 -12.72 2.55
N THR A 62 1.90 -12.92 3.53
CA THR A 62 2.63 -14.19 3.71
C THR A 62 1.68 -15.33 4.06
N ASP A 63 0.63 -15.07 4.84
CA ASP A 63 -0.38 -16.07 5.19
C ASP A 63 -1.48 -16.25 4.12
N LEU A 64 -1.54 -15.37 3.12
CA LEU A 64 -2.61 -15.36 2.11
C LEU A 64 -2.68 -16.67 1.30
N PRO A 65 -1.58 -17.28 0.82
CA PRO A 65 -1.64 -18.55 0.07
C PRO A 65 -2.23 -19.71 0.89
N ARG A 66 -1.90 -19.76 2.19
CA ARG A 66 -2.43 -20.76 3.12
C ARG A 66 -3.96 -20.69 3.22
N ARG A 67 -4.53 -19.48 3.16
CA ARG A 67 -5.99 -19.26 3.21
C ARG A 67 -6.73 -19.76 1.97
N PHE A 68 -6.04 -19.97 0.86
CA PHE A 68 -6.63 -20.43 -0.40
C PHE A 68 -6.30 -21.89 -0.75
N ASN A 69 -5.68 -22.65 0.18
CA ASN A 69 -5.17 -24.01 -0.07
C ASN A 69 -4.28 -24.11 -1.32
N SER A 70 -3.64 -22.99 -1.69
CA SER A 70 -2.69 -22.92 -2.80
C SER A 70 -1.30 -23.28 -2.28
N ILE A 71 -0.91 -24.54 -2.42
CA ILE A 71 0.42 -25.03 -2.01
C ILE A 71 1.54 -24.48 -2.89
N ASP A 72 1.25 -24.14 -4.15
CA ASP A 72 2.27 -23.77 -5.15
C ASP A 72 2.43 -22.26 -5.37
N THR A 73 1.78 -21.41 -4.57
CA THR A 73 1.86 -19.94 -4.76
C THR A 73 2.57 -19.28 -3.59
N GLU A 74 3.88 -19.08 -3.72
CA GLU A 74 4.63 -18.23 -2.79
C GLU A 74 4.42 -16.75 -3.15
N ILE A 75 4.00 -15.95 -2.17
CA ILE A 75 3.92 -14.49 -2.31
C ILE A 75 5.13 -13.90 -1.58
N VAL A 76 6.11 -13.42 -2.34
CA VAL A 76 7.27 -12.72 -1.77
C VAL A 76 6.92 -11.25 -1.59
N VAL A 77 6.95 -10.78 -0.34
CA VAL A 77 6.62 -9.39 0.02
C VAL A 77 7.88 -8.63 0.39
N ARG A 78 8.12 -7.49 -0.26
CA ARG A 78 9.20 -6.56 0.09
C ARG A 78 8.61 -5.17 0.29
N VAL A 79 8.94 -4.54 1.42
CA VAL A 79 8.44 -3.21 1.76
C VAL A 79 9.61 -2.27 1.99
N GLY A 80 9.60 -1.12 1.30
CA GLY A 80 10.51 -0.01 1.55
C GLY A 80 9.72 1.15 2.15
N ILE A 81 10.30 1.81 3.16
CA ILE A 81 9.70 2.97 3.83
C ILE A 81 10.70 4.12 3.76
N ALA A 82 10.23 5.29 3.34
CA ALA A 82 11.01 6.52 3.33
C ALA A 82 10.15 7.68 3.86
N THR A 83 10.77 8.61 4.58
CA THR A 83 10.11 9.78 5.14
C THR A 83 10.79 11.06 4.65
N GLY A 84 10.00 12.08 4.36
CA GLY A 84 10.53 13.38 3.96
C GLY A 84 9.45 14.30 3.42
N LYS A 85 9.86 15.51 3.03
CA LYS A 85 8.99 16.43 2.31
C LYS A 85 8.85 15.95 0.87
N VAL A 86 7.62 15.80 0.42
CA VAL A 86 7.28 15.39 -0.95
C VAL A 86 6.29 16.40 -1.55
N TYR A 87 6.28 16.51 -2.86
CA TYR A 87 5.22 17.23 -3.57
C TYR A 87 4.01 16.30 -3.66
N THR A 88 2.83 16.81 -3.33
CA THR A 88 1.58 16.09 -3.54
C THR A 88 0.51 17.01 -4.12
N GLY A 89 -0.32 16.48 -5.01
CA GLY A 89 -1.41 17.25 -5.60
C GLY A 89 -2.10 16.57 -6.77
N VAL A 90 -3.10 17.25 -7.33
CA VAL A 90 -3.80 16.79 -8.53
C VAL A 90 -2.95 17.13 -9.76
N ILE A 91 -2.49 16.10 -10.48
CA ILE A 91 -1.69 16.20 -11.69
C ILE A 91 -2.48 15.68 -12.88
N GLY A 92 -2.53 16.46 -13.96
CA GLY A 92 -3.12 16.06 -15.25
C GLY A 92 -3.99 17.14 -15.87
N ALA A 93 -4.74 16.75 -16.91
CA ALA A 93 -5.68 17.62 -17.60
C ALA A 93 -6.99 17.77 -16.80
N PRO A 94 -7.80 18.82 -17.03
CA PRO A 94 -9.07 19.02 -16.32
C PRO A 94 -10.05 17.83 -16.41
N THR A 95 -10.02 17.08 -17.51
CA THR A 95 -10.87 15.91 -17.75
C THR A 95 -10.20 14.58 -17.38
N ARG A 96 -8.89 14.58 -17.11
CA ARG A 96 -8.12 13.39 -16.74
C ARG A 96 -6.92 13.81 -15.88
N HIS A 97 -7.12 13.73 -14.58
CA HIS A 97 -6.09 13.96 -13.58
C HIS A 97 -6.13 12.88 -12.51
N GLU A 98 -5.07 12.82 -11.72
CA GLU A 98 -4.94 11.93 -10.58
C GLU A 98 -4.18 12.62 -9.46
N PHE A 99 -4.40 12.16 -8.23
CA PHE A 99 -3.57 12.57 -7.11
C PHE A 99 -2.23 11.84 -7.21
N SER A 100 -1.13 12.59 -7.08
CA SER A 100 0.24 12.09 -7.14
C SER A 100 1.10 12.79 -6.11
#